data_AF-A0A3C0WAU8-F1
#
_entry.id   AF-A0A3C0WAU8-F1
#
_cell.length_a   1.000
_cell.length_b   1.000
_cell.length_c   1.000
_cell.angle_alpha   90.00
_cell.angle_beta   90.00
_cell.angle_gamma   90.00
#
_symmetry.space_group_name_H-M   'P 1'
#
loop_
_entity.id
_entity.type
_entity.pdbx_description
1 polymer ?
#
loop_
_entity_poly.entity_id
_entity_poly.type
_entity_poly.pdbx_seq_one_letter_code
_entity_poly.pdbx_strand_id
1 'polypeptide(L)' 'GEQQMLAVARALMSRPKLMMMDEPSLGLAPLIVRDIFQIIKEIN' A
#
# COMPACT_ATOMS: atom_id res chain seq x y z
N GLY A 1 4.75 -5.44 -11.50
CA GLY A 1 3.40 -4.85 -11.67
C GLY A 1 2.37 -5.65 -10.89
N GLU A 2 1.67 -6.59 -11.53
CA GLU A 2 0.51 -7.30 -10.93
C GLU A 2 0.84 -8.11 -9.67
N GLN A 3 1.94 -8.85 -9.64
CA GLN A 3 2.36 -9.58 -8.44
C GLN A 3 2.66 -8.66 -7.25
N GLN A 4 3.11 -7.44 -7.52
CA GLN A 4 3.43 -6.44 -6.51
C GLN A 4 2.15 -5.80 -5.98
N MET A 5 1.20 -5.48 -6.87
CA MET A 5 -0.16 -5.08 -6.48
C MET A 5 -0.84 -6.15 -5.61
N LEU A 6 -0.71 -7.44 -5.94
CA LEU A 6 -1.26 -8.53 -5.15
C LEU A 6 -0.57 -8.69 -3.78
N ALA A 7 0.76 -8.52 -3.72
CA ALA A 7 1.50 -8.54 -2.47
C ALA A 7 1.04 -7.43 -1.52
N VAL A 8 0.80 -6.23 -2.06
CA VAL A 8 0.30 -5.08 -1.30
C VAL A 8 -1.14 -5.27 -0.86
N ALA A 9 -2.00 -5.77 -1.75
CA ALA A 9 -3.37 -6.12 -1.39
C ALA A 9 -3.42 -7.12 -0.23
N ARG A 10 -2.61 -8.20 -0.28
CA ARG A 10 -2.50 -9.17 0.83
C ARG A 10 -1.97 -8.53 2.12
N ALA A 11 -0.98 -7.64 2.02
CA ALA A 11 -0.45 -6.93 3.18
C ALA A 11 -1.50 -6.02 3.83
N LEU A 12 -2.31 -5.31 3.04
CA LEU A 12 -3.41 -4.45 3.53
C LEU A 12 -4.52 -5.25 4.22
N MET A 13 -4.80 -6.48 3.77
CA MET A 13 -5.79 -7.36 4.41
C MET A 13 -5.46 -7.68 5.88
N SER A 14 -4.17 -7.59 6.27
CA SER A 14 -3.74 -7.78 7.67
C SER A 14 -4.04 -6.58 8.59
N ARG A 15 -4.63 -5.50 8.07
CA ARG A 15 -4.85 -4.22 8.77
C ARG A 15 -3.60 -3.75 9.54
N PRO A 16 -2.44 -3.65 8.87
CA PRO A 16 -1.21 -3.32 9.55
C PRO A 16 -1.25 -1.87 10.05
N LYS A 17 -0.77 -1.64 11.26
CA LYS A 17 -0.58 -0.27 11.80
C LYS A 17 0.60 0.45 11.15
N LEU A 18 1.49 -0.29 10.49
CA LEU A 18 2.68 0.21 9.81
C LEU A 18 2.99 -0.72 8.63
N MET A 19 3.17 -0.17 7.44
CA MET A 19 3.60 -0.89 6.24
C MET A 19 4.89 -0.24 5.73
N MET A 20 5.99 -1.00 5.74
CA MET A 20 7.24 -0.58 5.11
C MET A 20 7.29 -1.10 3.68
N MET A 21 7.58 -0.20 2.74
CA MET A 21 7.75 -0.53 1.33
C MET A 21 9.08 0.05 0.88
N ASP A 22 10.02 -0.82 0.50
CA ASP A 22 11.21 -0.37 -0.20
C ASP A 22 10.82 -0.11 -1.67
N GLU A 23 11.04 1.13 -2.12
CA GLU A 23 10.77 1.62 -3.49
C GLU A 23 9.31 1.43 -4.01
N PRO A 24 8.32 2.18 -3.48
CA PRO A 24 6.90 2.03 -3.84
C PRO A 24 6.56 2.42 -5.29
N SER A 25 7.44 3.15 -5.98
CA SER A 25 7.24 3.65 -7.35
C SER A 25 7.43 2.60 -8.44
N LEU A 26 8.15 1.51 -8.18
CA LEU A 26 8.56 0.55 -9.21
C LEU A 26 7.50 -0.52 -9.54
N GLY A 27 6.37 -0.56 -8.83
CA GLY A 27 5.40 -1.64 -9.01
C GLY A 27 3.95 -1.37 -8.62
N LEU A 28 3.62 -0.19 -8.08
CA LEU A 28 2.26 0.17 -7.68
C LEU A 28 1.72 1.29 -8.55
N ALA A 29 0.49 1.14 -9.03
CA ALA A 29 -0.20 2.22 -9.71
C ALA A 29 -0.27 3.45 -8.77
N PRO A 30 0.03 4.67 -9.24
CA PRO A 30 0.05 5.89 -8.43
C PRO A 30 -1.23 6.15 -7.63
N LEU A 31 -2.36 5.58 -8.06
CA LEU A 31 -3.65 5.65 -7.38
C LEU A 31 -3.63 4.89 -6.04
N ILE A 32 -3.04 3.68 -6.01
CA ILE A 32 -2.99 2.83 -4.82
C ILE A 32 -2.15 3.49 -3.71
N VAL A 33 -1.09 4.20 -4.07
CA VAL A 33 -0.28 4.96 -3.11
C VAL A 33 -1.13 6.04 -2.44
N ARG A 34 -1.97 6.76 -3.20
CA ARG A 34 -2.86 7.80 -2.62
C ARG A 34 -3.88 7.22 -1.67
N ASP A 35 -4.48 6.08 -2.02
CA ASP A 35 -5.49 5.43 -1.19
C ASP A 35 -4.88 4.93 0.13
N ILE A 36 -3.66 4.37 0.09
CA ILE A 36 -2.92 3.97 1.29
C ILE A 36 -2.60 5.19 2.17
N PHE A 37 -2.16 6.30 1.57
CA PHE A 37 -1.91 7.54 2.31
C PHE A 37 -3.17 8.12 2.95
N GLN A 38 -4.32 7.98 2.29
CA GLN A 38 -5.62 8.42 2.80
C GLN A 38 -6.02 7.60 4.04
N ILE A 39 -5.89 6.27 3.98
CA ILE A 39 -6.18 5.37 5.11
C ILE A 39 -5.28 5.66 6.30
N ILE A 40 -3.99 5.92 6.08
CA ILE A 40 -3.05 6.29 7.15
C ILE A 40 -3.46 7.61 7.81
N LYS A 41 -3.97 8.58 7.04
CA LYS A 41 -4.46 9.87 7.55
C LYS A 41 -5.71 9.76 8.41
N GLU A 42 -6.59 8.80 8.15
CA GLU A 42 -7.83 8.59 8.91
C GLU A 42 -7.61 7.87 10.26
N ILE A 43 -6.45 7.23 10.45
CA ILE A 43 -6.13 6.48 11.68
C ILE A 43 -5.43 7.35 12.75
N ASN A 44 -4.89 8.52 12.39
CA ASN A 44 -4.31 9.52 13.32
C ASN A 44 -5.32 10.62 13.68
#